data_AF-A0A372QYL2-F1
#
_entry.id   AF-A0A372QYL2-F1
#
_cell.length_a   1.000
_cell.length_b   1.000
_cell.length_c   1.000
_cell.angle_alpha   90.00
_cell.angle_beta   90.00
_cell.angle_gamma   90.00
#
_symmetry.space_group_name_H-M   'P 1'
#
loop_
_entity.id
_entity.type
_entity.pdbx_description
1 polymer ?
#
loop_
_entity_poly.entity_id
_entity_poly.type
_entity_poly.pdbx_seq_one_letter_code
_entity_poly.pdbx_strand_id
1 'polypeptide(L)'
;MMPNKELINGIRPLRKPKYDTNIVTSRHFSIFASWIERKNSSYYFDKDIPYYFKLIYRASRDGNRSEVFYRKCNNKGATIVVVKIKGSEQIFGGYNPVIWRSYGNYMMTSSFIFSFTNRKNIKTAKVGYESSINFYPSYGSMFGCYLTCNGEGNIWGVDDSFLRNYLNINIPLAGYVETDDYEVFQVTKKP
;
A
#
# COMPACT_ATOMS: atom_id res chain seq x y z
N MET A 1 -26.82 -43.48 -39.12
CA MET A 1 -25.46 -42.95 -38.86
C MET A 1 -25.64 -41.48 -38.48
N MET A 2 -25.51 -41.14 -37.19
CA MET A 2 -25.63 -39.75 -36.69
C MET A 2 -24.24 -39.21 -36.34
N PRO A 3 -23.94 -37.91 -36.51
CA PRO A 3 -22.62 -37.37 -36.25
C PRO A 3 -22.34 -37.13 -34.76
N ASN A 4 -21.05 -37.14 -34.47
CA ASN A 4 -20.36 -37.16 -33.19
C ASN A 4 -20.65 -35.92 -32.31
N LYS A 5 -20.93 -36.14 -31.01
CA LYS A 5 -20.87 -35.09 -29.98
C LYS A 5 -19.42 -34.92 -29.54
N GLU A 6 -18.75 -33.85 -29.98
CA GLU A 6 -17.47 -33.45 -29.37
C GLU A 6 -17.68 -32.85 -27.98
N LEU A 7 -16.95 -33.39 -26.99
CA LEU A 7 -16.86 -32.89 -25.63
C LEU A 7 -16.17 -31.51 -25.63
N ILE A 8 -16.92 -30.45 -25.32
CA ILE A 8 -16.35 -29.15 -25.00
C ILE A 8 -15.77 -29.24 -23.57
N ASN A 9 -14.50 -29.60 -23.48
CA ASN A 9 -13.75 -29.63 -22.23
C ASN A 9 -13.67 -28.23 -21.59
N GLY A 10 -14.42 -28.03 -20.51
CA GLY A 10 -13.86 -27.55 -19.24
C GLY A 10 -13.16 -26.18 -19.20
N ILE A 11 -13.67 -25.14 -19.85
CA ILE A 11 -13.25 -23.76 -19.51
C ILE A 11 -13.81 -23.45 -18.10
N ARG A 12 -13.03 -23.71 -17.06
CA ARG A 12 -13.32 -23.20 -15.71
C ARG A 12 -13.37 -21.67 -15.83
N PRO A 13 -14.44 -20.99 -15.38
CA PRO A 13 -14.49 -19.53 -15.42
C PRO A 13 -13.27 -18.98 -14.69
N LEU A 14 -12.57 -18.02 -15.32
CA LEU A 14 -11.45 -17.31 -14.70
C LEU A 14 -11.94 -16.78 -13.36
N ARG A 15 -11.38 -17.29 -12.25
CA ARG A 15 -11.70 -16.77 -10.92
C ARG A 15 -11.31 -15.31 -10.91
N LYS A 16 -12.31 -14.41 -10.81
CA LYS A 16 -12.04 -12.98 -10.65
C LYS A 16 -11.13 -12.81 -9.42
N PRO A 17 -10.03 -12.04 -9.53
CA PRO A 17 -9.15 -11.81 -8.39
C PRO A 17 -9.95 -11.15 -7.25
N LYS A 18 -9.68 -11.58 -6.01
CA LYS A 18 -10.39 -11.08 -4.81
C LYS A 18 -10.21 -9.58 -4.60
N TYR A 19 -9.08 -9.03 -5.06
CA TYR A 19 -8.73 -7.63 -4.93
C TYR A 19 -8.40 -7.06 -6.31
N ASP A 20 -8.85 -5.85 -6.60
CA ASP A 20 -8.40 -5.08 -7.75
C ASP A 20 -7.02 -4.50 -7.43
N THR A 21 -5.95 -5.20 -7.80
CA THR A 21 -4.55 -4.80 -7.58
C THR A 21 -3.64 -5.40 -8.64
N ASN A 22 -2.64 -4.64 -9.08
CA ASN A 22 -1.57 -5.10 -9.95
C ASN A 22 -0.24 -5.32 -9.19
N ILE A 23 -0.09 -4.69 -8.02
CA ILE A 23 1.16 -4.66 -7.27
C ILE A 23 1.19 -5.76 -6.21
N VAL A 24 0.10 -6.01 -5.50
CA VAL A 24 0.07 -6.92 -4.35
C VAL A 24 -0.86 -8.11 -4.57
N THR A 25 -0.89 -9.03 -3.60
CA THR A 25 -1.72 -10.24 -3.61
C THR A 25 -2.49 -10.36 -2.31
N SER A 26 -3.40 -11.34 -2.21
CA SER A 26 -4.15 -11.61 -0.97
C SER A 26 -3.27 -11.80 0.26
N ARG A 27 -2.11 -12.46 0.10
CA ARG A 27 -1.13 -12.66 1.18
C ARG A 27 -0.56 -11.36 1.72
N HIS A 28 -0.41 -10.33 0.89
CA HIS A 28 0.04 -9.02 1.36
C HIS A 28 -1.01 -8.36 2.25
N PHE A 29 -2.30 -8.43 1.87
CA PHE A 29 -3.38 -7.91 2.71
C PHE A 29 -3.49 -8.63 4.05
N SER A 30 -3.22 -9.94 4.08
CA SER A 30 -3.09 -10.71 5.33
C SER A 30 -1.98 -10.19 6.25
N ILE A 31 -0.83 -9.83 5.67
CA ILE A 31 0.30 -9.23 6.39
C ILE A 31 -0.03 -7.82 6.89
N PHE A 32 -0.57 -6.98 6.01
CA PHE A 32 -0.98 -5.61 6.33
C PHE A 32 -1.99 -5.58 7.48
N ALA A 33 -3.02 -6.44 7.43
CA ALA A 33 -4.00 -6.55 8.50
C ALA A 33 -3.37 -6.97 9.83
N SER A 34 -2.39 -7.88 9.81
CA SER A 34 -1.66 -8.28 11.02
C SER A 34 -0.80 -7.13 11.57
N TRP A 35 -0.18 -6.32 10.72
CA TRP A 35 0.58 -5.14 11.17
C TRP A 35 -0.31 -4.06 11.76
N ILE A 36 -1.50 -3.83 11.20
CA ILE A 36 -2.49 -2.89 11.76
C ILE A 36 -2.87 -3.31 13.20
N GLU A 37 -3.06 -4.61 13.44
CA GLU A 37 -3.38 -5.17 14.77
C GLU A 37 -2.13 -5.44 15.64
N ARG A 38 -0.93 -5.10 15.17
CA ARG A 38 0.36 -5.38 15.84
C ARG A 38 0.53 -6.86 16.25
N LYS A 39 0.07 -7.79 15.41
CA LYS A 39 0.28 -9.23 15.62
C LYS A 39 1.75 -9.60 15.38
N ASN A 40 2.41 -10.15 16.40
CA ASN A 40 3.85 -10.43 16.38
C ASN A 40 4.24 -11.86 15.95
N SER A 41 3.30 -12.81 15.90
CA SER A 41 3.64 -14.25 15.76
C SER A 41 3.04 -14.95 14.53
N SER A 42 1.93 -14.45 13.97
CA SER A 42 1.33 -15.05 12.76
C SER A 42 0.53 -14.03 11.94
N TYR A 43 0.60 -14.18 10.61
CA TYR A 43 -0.24 -13.44 9.69
C TYR A 43 -1.65 -14.04 9.63
N TYR A 44 -2.65 -13.21 9.36
CA TYR A 44 -4.00 -13.70 9.11
C TYR A 44 -4.01 -14.71 7.94
N PHE A 45 -4.92 -15.68 7.99
CA PHE A 45 -5.29 -16.40 6.78
C PHE A 45 -6.19 -15.51 5.91
N ASP A 46 -6.13 -15.68 4.59
CA ASP A 46 -6.85 -14.82 3.64
C ASP A 46 -8.37 -14.72 3.91
N LYS A 47 -8.98 -15.76 4.50
CA LYS A 47 -10.41 -15.80 4.86
C LYS A 47 -10.73 -15.03 6.15
N ASP A 48 -9.75 -14.86 7.03
CA ASP A 48 -9.91 -14.34 8.39
C ASP A 48 -9.45 -12.88 8.54
N ILE A 49 -9.09 -12.23 7.43
CA ILE A 49 -8.70 -10.81 7.40
C ILE A 49 -9.86 -9.95 7.95
N PRO A 50 -9.67 -9.17 9.04
CA PRO A 50 -10.73 -8.39 9.69
C PRO A 50 -10.99 -7.02 9.02
N TYR A 51 -10.35 -6.76 7.88
CA TYR A 51 -10.44 -5.50 7.15
C TYR A 51 -10.90 -5.71 5.69
N TYR A 52 -11.63 -4.75 5.16
CA TYR A 52 -11.75 -4.54 3.72
C TYR A 52 -10.65 -3.61 3.24
N PHE A 53 -9.98 -4.02 2.16
CA PHE A 53 -9.01 -3.20 1.42
C PHE A 53 -9.62 -2.83 0.08
N LYS A 54 -10.15 -1.61 -0.02
CA LYS A 54 -10.80 -1.11 -1.24
C LYS A 54 -9.82 -0.25 -2.01
N LEU A 55 -9.45 -0.65 -3.22
CA LEU A 55 -8.65 0.20 -4.10
C LEU A 55 -9.41 1.49 -4.42
N ILE A 56 -8.87 2.63 -4.03
CA ILE A 56 -9.46 3.95 -4.28
C ILE A 56 -8.67 4.75 -5.32
N TYR A 57 -7.38 4.44 -5.48
CA TYR A 57 -6.50 5.09 -6.43
C TYR A 57 -5.45 4.12 -6.96
N ARG A 58 -5.18 4.14 -8.26
CA ARG A 58 -4.02 3.50 -8.91
C ARG A 58 -3.47 4.47 -9.96
N ALA A 59 -2.18 4.77 -9.93
CA ALA A 59 -1.60 5.79 -10.80
C ALA A 59 -1.75 5.43 -12.29
N SER A 60 -1.50 4.18 -12.66
CA SER A 60 -1.69 3.69 -14.03
C SER A 60 -3.15 3.70 -14.52
N ARG A 61 -4.14 3.64 -13.62
CA ARG A 61 -5.57 3.66 -13.95
C ARG A 61 -6.13 5.08 -13.97
N ASP A 62 -5.78 5.87 -12.97
CA ASP A 62 -6.42 7.14 -12.66
C ASP A 62 -5.60 8.35 -13.14
N GLY A 63 -4.35 8.13 -13.57
CA GLY A 63 -3.38 9.17 -13.92
C GLY A 63 -2.63 9.71 -12.69
N ASN A 64 -1.36 10.11 -12.85
CA ASN A 64 -0.48 10.48 -11.72
C ASN A 64 -0.55 11.95 -11.28
N ARG A 65 -1.59 12.69 -11.67
CA ARG A 65 -1.76 14.10 -11.28
C ARG A 65 -2.18 14.22 -9.82
N SER A 66 -1.53 15.13 -9.09
CA SER A 66 -1.79 15.49 -7.68
C SER A 66 -3.27 15.72 -7.39
N GLU A 67 -3.94 16.47 -8.26
CA GLU A 67 -5.37 16.79 -8.16
C GLU A 67 -6.25 15.53 -8.16
N VAL A 68 -5.93 14.55 -9.02
CA VAL A 68 -6.70 13.30 -9.11
C VAL A 68 -6.47 12.45 -7.87
N PHE A 69 -5.22 12.40 -7.40
CA PHE A 69 -4.90 11.75 -6.13
C PHE A 69 -5.70 12.37 -4.98
N TYR A 70 -5.63 13.70 -4.83
CA TYR A 70 -6.33 14.42 -3.76
C TYR A 70 -7.84 14.14 -3.82
N ARG A 71 -8.47 14.27 -5.00
CA ARG A 71 -9.90 14.01 -5.18
C ARG A 71 -10.32 12.60 -4.77
N LYS A 72 -9.47 11.60 -4.98
CA LYS A 72 -9.76 10.19 -4.69
C LYS A 72 -9.42 9.78 -3.26
N CYS A 73 -8.33 10.32 -2.69
CA CYS A 73 -7.78 9.88 -1.41
C CYS A 73 -8.17 10.79 -0.23
N ASN A 74 -8.48 12.07 -0.49
CA ASN A 74 -8.88 13.00 0.56
C ASN A 74 -10.12 12.50 1.32
N ASN A 75 -10.13 12.68 2.65
CA ASN A 75 -11.22 12.31 3.55
C ASN A 75 -11.67 10.84 3.48
N LYS A 76 -10.82 9.90 3.06
CA LYS A 76 -11.16 8.46 3.02
C LYS A 76 -10.93 7.71 4.33
N GLY A 77 -10.40 8.35 5.36
CA GLY A 77 -10.06 7.71 6.62
C GLY A 77 -8.75 6.93 6.51
N ALA A 78 -8.70 5.77 7.16
CA ALA A 78 -7.51 4.93 7.17
C ALA A 78 -7.17 4.43 5.76
N THR A 79 -5.90 4.54 5.38
CA THR A 79 -5.41 4.14 4.06
C THR A 79 -4.06 3.43 4.15
N ILE A 80 -3.84 2.49 3.23
CA ILE A 80 -2.53 1.92 2.96
C ILE A 80 -2.10 2.26 1.54
N VAL A 81 -0.85 2.68 1.39
CA VAL A 81 -0.23 3.02 0.12
C VAL A 81 0.80 1.96 -0.20
N VAL A 82 0.85 1.51 -1.44
CA VAL A 82 1.84 0.57 -1.95
C VAL A 82 2.46 1.11 -3.22
N VAL A 83 3.78 1.20 -3.23
CA VAL A 83 4.58 1.76 -4.32
C VAL A 83 5.49 0.68 -4.88
N LYS A 84 5.55 0.53 -6.21
CA LYS A 84 6.45 -0.39 -6.90
C LYS A 84 7.62 0.36 -7.51
N ILE A 85 8.85 0.01 -7.10
CA ILE A 85 10.07 0.64 -7.63
C ILE A 85 10.26 0.23 -9.09
N LYS A 86 10.60 1.21 -9.93
CA LYS A 86 10.75 1.04 -11.37
C LYS A 86 11.73 -0.07 -11.72
N GLY A 87 11.33 -0.96 -12.64
CA GLY A 87 12.20 -2.02 -13.14
C GLY A 87 12.55 -3.10 -12.11
N SER A 88 11.85 -3.16 -10.97
CA SER A 88 12.14 -4.14 -9.91
C SER A 88 10.88 -4.82 -9.37
N GLU A 89 11.08 -5.82 -8.50
CA GLU A 89 10.02 -6.44 -7.70
C GLU A 89 9.95 -5.86 -6.28
N GLN A 90 10.77 -4.85 -5.97
CA GLN A 90 10.76 -4.20 -4.67
C GLN A 90 9.52 -3.30 -4.54
N ILE A 91 8.86 -3.40 -3.38
CA ILE A 91 7.74 -2.53 -3.03
C ILE A 91 7.98 -1.91 -1.66
N PHE A 92 7.47 -0.71 -1.46
CA PHE A 92 7.46 -0.03 -0.18
C PHE A 92 6.14 0.74 -0.01
N GLY A 93 5.90 1.25 1.18
CA GLY A 93 4.72 2.07 1.44
C GLY A 93 4.47 2.23 2.92
N GLY A 94 3.22 2.55 3.26
CA GLY A 94 2.83 2.73 4.64
C GLY A 94 1.33 2.72 4.87
N TYR A 95 0.97 2.60 6.14
CA TYR A 95 -0.39 2.70 6.64
C TYR A 95 -0.56 3.96 7.48
N ASN A 96 -1.64 4.68 7.19
CA ASN A 96 -2.02 5.89 7.89
C ASN A 96 -3.44 5.68 8.43
N PRO A 97 -3.66 5.66 9.75
CA PRO A 97 -5.00 5.45 10.33
C PRO A 97 -5.86 6.72 10.28
N VAL A 98 -5.27 7.90 10.05
CA VAL A 98 -5.99 9.17 10.05
C VAL A 98 -6.29 9.65 8.64
N ILE A 99 -7.32 10.50 8.53
CA ILE A 99 -7.67 11.21 7.31
C ILE A 99 -6.53 12.09 6.80
N TRP A 100 -6.43 12.18 5.47
CA TRP A 100 -5.60 13.13 4.74
C TRP A 100 -6.12 14.57 4.94
N ARG A 101 -5.82 15.23 6.05
CA ARG A 101 -6.15 16.66 6.25
C ARG A 101 -4.98 17.55 5.85
N SER A 102 -5.29 18.73 5.34
CA SER A 102 -4.36 19.86 5.24
C SER A 102 -4.37 20.63 6.56
N TYR A 103 -3.21 20.74 7.22
CA TYR A 103 -2.97 21.50 8.47
C TYR A 103 -3.59 20.95 9.77
N GLY A 104 -2.78 20.89 10.85
CA GLY A 104 -3.23 20.53 12.19
C GLY A 104 -2.10 20.11 13.15
N ASN A 105 -2.44 19.98 14.44
CA ASN A 105 -1.56 19.58 15.53
C ASN A 105 -1.05 18.14 15.39
N TYR A 106 0.08 17.85 16.04
CA TYR A 106 0.66 16.52 16.17
C TYR A 106 -0.37 15.50 16.67
N MET A 107 -0.49 14.38 15.96
CA MET A 107 -1.32 13.25 16.36
C MET A 107 -0.42 12.04 16.55
N MET A 108 -0.47 11.43 17.74
CA MET A 108 0.04 10.06 17.89
C MET A 108 -0.86 9.14 17.09
N THR A 109 -0.30 8.50 16.08
CA THR A 109 -1.05 7.58 15.22
C THR A 109 -0.38 6.21 15.24
N SER A 110 -1.19 5.15 15.15
CA SER A 110 -0.70 3.78 14.94
C SER A 110 -0.23 3.56 13.49
N SER A 111 0.45 4.54 12.89
CA SER A 111 1.02 4.45 11.55
C SER A 111 2.21 3.50 11.53
N PHE A 112 2.49 2.97 10.35
CA PHE A 112 3.70 2.21 10.08
C PHE A 112 4.10 2.37 8.62
N ILE A 113 5.37 2.15 8.35
CA ILE A 113 5.88 1.99 6.98
C ILE A 113 6.42 0.58 6.82
N PHE A 114 6.51 0.13 5.58
CA PHE A 114 6.96 -1.21 5.28
C PHE A 114 7.76 -1.25 3.98
N SER A 115 8.48 -2.35 3.80
CA SER A 115 9.02 -2.74 2.51
C SER A 115 8.97 -4.24 2.32
N PHE A 116 9.09 -4.63 1.05
CA PHE A 116 9.43 -5.97 0.61
C PHE A 116 10.54 -5.81 -0.41
N THR A 117 11.72 -6.38 -0.17
CA THR A 117 12.78 -6.37 -1.19
C THR A 117 12.38 -7.19 -2.43
N ASN A 118 11.40 -8.09 -2.28
CA ASN A 118 10.75 -8.76 -3.40
C ASN A 118 9.28 -9.08 -3.06
N ARG A 119 8.33 -8.40 -3.72
CA ARG A 119 6.88 -8.60 -3.53
C ARG A 119 6.40 -10.02 -3.83
N LYS A 120 7.14 -10.79 -4.63
CA LYS A 120 6.80 -12.20 -4.90
C LYS A 120 7.21 -13.11 -3.73
N ASN A 121 8.08 -12.63 -2.84
CA ASN A 121 8.54 -13.33 -1.65
C ASN A 121 8.18 -12.57 -0.36
N ILE A 122 7.04 -12.94 0.23
CA ILE A 122 6.54 -12.31 1.46
C ILE A 122 7.47 -12.43 2.67
N LYS A 123 8.47 -13.33 2.66
CA LYS A 123 9.45 -13.43 3.75
C LYS A 123 10.40 -12.24 3.80
N THR A 124 10.46 -11.45 2.73
CA THR A 124 11.24 -10.21 2.66
C THR A 124 10.55 -9.02 3.30
N ALA A 125 9.32 -9.21 3.81
CA ALA A 125 8.54 -8.18 4.45
C ALA A 125 9.26 -7.64 5.69
N LYS A 126 9.37 -6.32 5.78
CA LYS A 126 9.80 -5.60 6.98
C LYS A 126 8.81 -4.48 7.27
N VAL A 127 8.54 -4.25 8.55
CA VAL A 127 7.68 -3.17 9.04
C VAL A 127 8.43 -2.36 10.07
N GLY A 128 8.30 -1.04 9.98
CA GLY A 128 8.78 -0.11 10.99
C GLY A 128 7.57 0.60 11.58
N TYR A 129 7.41 0.51 12.90
CA TYR A 129 6.41 1.27 13.63
C TYR A 129 7.06 2.54 14.16
N GLU A 130 6.43 3.67 13.90
CA GLU A 130 6.81 4.92 14.53
C GLU A 130 6.40 4.89 16.01
N SER A 131 7.30 5.26 16.92
CA SER A 131 6.93 5.50 18.33
C SER A 131 6.37 6.90 18.59
N SER A 132 6.70 7.91 17.78
CA SER A 132 6.28 9.30 18.02
C SER A 132 6.82 10.28 16.97
N ILE A 133 6.34 10.27 15.72
CA ILE A 133 6.51 11.44 14.85
C ILE A 133 5.32 12.36 14.98
N ASN A 134 5.66 13.53 15.49
CA ASN A 134 4.99 14.80 15.34
C ASN A 134 4.65 15.07 13.86
N PHE A 135 3.40 14.77 13.48
CA PHE A 135 2.82 14.97 12.15
C PHE A 135 2.69 16.45 11.78
N TYR A 136 3.35 16.88 10.70
CA TYR A 136 2.92 18.04 9.93
C TYR A 136 2.28 17.55 8.62
N PRO A 137 0.95 17.68 8.48
CA PRO A 137 0.32 17.49 7.18
C PRO A 137 0.76 18.62 6.24
N SER A 138 1.77 18.37 5.41
CA SER A 138 2.06 19.20 4.24
C SER A 138 1.52 18.50 2.97
N TYR A 139 1.16 19.29 1.96
CA TYR A 139 0.61 18.78 0.70
C TYR A 139 1.50 17.67 0.12
N GLY A 140 0.95 16.46 -0.02
CA GLY A 140 1.64 15.32 -0.63
C GLY A 140 2.56 14.51 0.31
N SER A 141 2.75 14.95 1.55
CA SER A 141 3.55 14.24 2.56
C SER A 141 2.78 13.09 3.21
N MET A 142 3.33 11.88 3.12
CA MET A 142 2.81 10.67 3.75
C MET A 142 3.76 10.19 4.85
N PHE A 143 3.16 9.59 5.90
CA PHE A 143 3.88 8.83 6.94
C PHE A 143 5.04 9.61 7.59
N GLY A 144 4.72 10.69 8.32
CA GLY A 144 5.72 11.42 9.09
C GLY A 144 6.78 12.13 8.26
N CYS A 145 6.41 12.61 7.06
CA CYS A 145 7.32 13.23 6.08
C CYS A 145 8.31 12.29 5.41
N TYR A 146 8.26 10.99 5.69
CA TYR A 146 9.21 10.03 5.12
C TYR A 146 8.95 9.70 3.64
N LEU A 147 7.68 9.64 3.20
CA LEU A 147 7.33 9.37 1.80
C LEU A 147 6.48 10.49 1.23
N THR A 148 6.99 11.23 0.26
CA THR A 148 6.24 12.31 -0.39
C THR A 148 5.89 11.93 -1.82
N CYS A 149 4.60 11.99 -2.16
CA CYS A 149 4.19 11.99 -3.55
C CYS A 149 4.19 13.45 -4.01
N ASN A 150 5.16 13.82 -4.86
CA ASN A 150 5.23 15.18 -5.42
C ASN A 150 4.05 15.50 -6.35
N GLY A 151 3.19 14.51 -6.63
CA GLY A 151 1.94 14.71 -7.34
C GLY A 151 2.12 15.05 -8.83
N GLU A 152 3.34 14.88 -9.33
CA GLU A 152 3.66 14.95 -10.74
C GLU A 152 4.63 13.80 -11.06
N GLY A 153 4.27 12.95 -12.02
CA GLY A 153 5.15 11.88 -12.44
C GLY A 153 5.09 10.62 -11.57
N ASN A 154 5.94 9.67 -11.91
CA ASN A 154 6.09 8.41 -11.17
C ASN A 154 7.25 8.51 -10.17
N ILE A 155 7.48 9.69 -9.60
CA ILE A 155 8.62 9.96 -8.71
C ILE A 155 8.11 10.15 -7.29
N TRP A 156 8.72 9.43 -6.36
CA TRP A 156 8.44 9.49 -4.94
C TRP A 156 9.65 10.06 -4.21
N GLY A 157 9.43 11.08 -3.39
CA GLY A 157 10.45 11.58 -2.47
C GLY A 157 10.55 10.67 -1.25
N VAL A 158 11.78 10.40 -0.83
CA VAL A 158 12.10 9.73 0.43
C VAL A 158 12.96 10.67 1.26
N ASP A 159 12.43 11.14 2.39
CA ASP A 159 13.15 12.02 3.30
C ASP A 159 13.95 11.19 4.31
N ASP A 160 15.27 11.33 4.27
CA ASP A 160 16.17 10.55 5.10
C ASP A 160 16.33 11.09 6.53
N SER A 161 15.85 12.31 6.79
CA SER A 161 15.91 12.94 8.11
C SER A 161 15.16 12.14 9.19
N PHE A 162 14.20 11.32 8.77
CA PHE A 162 13.41 10.45 9.64
C PHE A 162 13.89 8.98 9.66
N LEU A 163 14.98 8.62 8.98
CA LEU A 163 15.53 7.26 8.95
C LEU A 163 15.83 6.68 10.34
N ARG A 164 16.19 7.54 11.30
CA ARG A 164 16.52 7.12 12.67
C ARG A 164 15.34 6.44 13.37
N ASN A 165 14.10 6.73 12.95
CA ASN A 165 12.89 6.15 13.54
C ASN A 165 12.48 4.84 12.86
N TYR A 166 13.08 4.52 11.71
CA TYR A 166 12.69 3.40 10.84
C TYR A 166 13.88 2.50 10.46
N LEU A 167 14.90 2.45 11.30
CA LEU A 167 16.13 1.71 11.04
C LEU A 167 15.85 0.28 10.55
N ASN A 168 16.55 -0.12 9.48
CA ASN A 168 16.64 -1.48 8.94
C ASN A 168 15.46 -2.05 8.13
N ILE A 169 14.53 -1.25 7.63
CA ILE A 169 13.41 -1.75 6.81
C ILE A 169 13.67 -1.78 5.30
N ASN A 170 14.91 -1.58 4.81
CA ASN A 170 15.28 -1.71 3.38
C ASN A 170 14.46 -0.84 2.38
N ILE A 171 14.07 0.37 2.77
CA ILE A 171 13.52 1.37 1.83
C ILE A 171 14.70 2.12 1.18
N PRO A 172 14.60 2.55 -0.10
CA PRO A 172 15.63 3.39 -0.72
C PRO A 172 16.04 4.55 0.18
N LEU A 173 17.35 4.75 0.35
CA LEU A 173 17.90 5.77 1.23
C LEU A 173 17.98 7.10 0.48
N ALA A 174 17.21 8.09 0.94
CA ALA A 174 17.26 9.50 0.54
C ALA A 174 17.00 9.82 -0.94
N GLY A 175 16.20 10.87 -1.20
CA GLY A 175 16.08 11.47 -2.52
C GLY A 175 14.85 11.02 -3.30
N TYR A 176 14.99 10.82 -4.61
CA TYR A 176 13.89 10.55 -5.52
C TYR A 176 13.92 9.11 -6.04
N VAL A 177 12.79 8.42 -5.92
CA VAL A 177 12.60 7.05 -6.37
C VAL A 177 11.65 7.03 -7.55
N GLU A 178 12.13 6.55 -8.70
CA GLU A 178 11.26 6.27 -9.84
C GLU A 178 10.43 4.99 -9.59
N THR A 179 9.19 5.02 -10.05
CA THR A 179 8.21 3.96 -9.78
C THR A 179 7.55 3.47 -11.07
N ASP A 180 7.19 2.19 -11.09
CA ASP A 180 6.38 1.63 -12.19
C ASP A 180 4.91 2.01 -12.00
N ASP A 181 4.41 1.94 -10.76
CA ASP A 181 3.04 2.25 -10.39
C ASP A 181 2.92 2.41 -8.86
N TYR A 182 1.81 2.97 -8.40
CA TYR A 182 1.42 2.92 -7.00
C TYR A 182 -0.09 2.84 -6.81
N GLU A 183 -0.50 2.20 -5.72
CA GLU A 183 -1.88 1.92 -5.37
C GLU A 183 -2.20 2.42 -3.96
N VAL A 184 -3.40 2.97 -3.79
CA VAL A 184 -3.93 3.37 -2.48
C VAL A 184 -5.20 2.60 -2.19
N PHE A 185 -5.24 1.97 -1.02
CA PHE A 185 -6.40 1.24 -0.54
C PHE A 185 -6.97 1.94 0.68
N GLN A 186 -8.27 2.19 0.65
CA GLN A 186 -9.03 2.52 1.85
C GLN A 186 -9.16 1.26 2.71
N VAL A 187 -8.91 1.41 4.01
CA VAL A 187 -8.97 0.34 5.00
C VAL A 187 -10.19 0.57 5.89
N THR A 188 -11.10 -0.41 5.94
CA THR A 188 -12.28 -0.35 6.81
C THR A 188 -12.42 -1.66 7.58
N LYS A 189 -12.74 -1.58 8.87
CA LYS A 189 -12.94 -2.77 9.70
C LYS A 189 -14.22 -3.47 9.26
N LYS A 190 -14.19 -4.80 9.19
CA LYS A 190 -15.39 -5.60 8.94
C LYS A 190 -16.29 -5.56 10.19
N PRO A 191 -17.62 -5.64 10.01
CA PRO A 191 -18.55 -5.83 11.11
C PRO A 191 -18.27 -7.15 11.85
#